data_AF-A0A920SFA2-F1
#
_entry.id   AF-A0A920SFA2-F1
#
_cell.length_a   1.000
_cell.length_b   1.000
_cell.length_c   1.000
_cell.angle_alpha   90.00
_cell.angle_beta   90.00
_cell.angle_gamma   90.00
#
_symmetry.space_group_name_H-M   'P 1'
#
loop_
_entity.id
_entity.type
_entity.pdbx_description
1 polymer ?
#
loop_
_entity_poly.entity_id
_entity_poly.type
_entity_poly.pdbx_seq_one_letter_code
_entity_poly.pdbx_strand_id
1 'polypeptide(L)' 'MSTPSNTRIERDSMGEMEVPIDALYGASTMRAVLNFPISGFAFPDRSFELSDW' A
#
# COMPACT_ATOMS: atom_id res chain seq x y z
N MET A 1 12.67 17.45 -4.25
CA MET A 1 13.26 17.35 -2.91
C MET A 1 12.45 16.31 -2.16
N SER A 2 12.99 15.11 -1.92
CA SER A 2 12.31 14.10 -1.11
C SER A 2 12.36 14.52 0.35
N THR A 3 11.22 14.97 0.89
CA THR A 3 11.03 15.27 2.30
C THR A 3 11.42 14.04 3.13
N PRO A 4 12.10 14.17 4.29
CA PRO A 4 12.42 13.03 5.13
C PRO A 4 11.12 12.29 5.46
N SER A 5 11.06 11.02 5.04
CA SER A 5 9.93 10.13 5.26
C SER A 5 9.76 9.92 6.76
N ASN A 6 8.89 10.72 7.38
CA ASN A 6 8.56 10.58 8.78
C ASN A 6 7.82 9.24 8.92
N THR A 7 8.48 8.23 9.47
CA THR A 7 7.92 6.89 9.67
C THR A 7 7.54 6.69 11.13
N ARG A 8 6.56 5.82 11.37
CA ARG A 8 6.16 5.34 12.69
C ARG A 8 6.39 3.84 12.75
N ILE A 9 6.72 3.34 13.94
CA ILE A 9 6.88 1.89 14.17
C ILE A 9 5.51 1.30 14.50
N GLU A 10 5.08 0.35 13.69
CA GLU A 10 3.94 -0.51 13.97
C GLU A 10 4.41 -1.93 14.32
N ARG A 11 3.60 -2.66 15.07
CA ARG A 11 3.86 -4.07 15.43
C ARG A 11 2.71 -4.95 14.93
N ASP A 12 3.05 -6.00 14.21
CA ASP A 12 2.15 -7.10 13.85
C ASP A 12 2.64 -8.45 14.43
N SER A 13 2.00 -9.56 14.06
CA SER A 13 2.37 -10.90 14.52
C SER A 13 3.76 -11.39 14.06
N MET A 14 4.34 -10.73 13.06
CA MET A 14 5.63 -11.05 12.47
C MET A 14 6.72 -10.03 12.89
N GLY A 15 6.42 -9.10 13.80
CA GLY A 15 7.38 -8.18 14.41
C GLY A 15 7.06 -6.70 14.19
N GLU A 16 8.09 -5.87 14.39
CA GLU A 16 8.01 -4.42 14.21
C GLU A 16 8.33 -4.02 12.75
N MET A 17 7.64 -3.00 12.25
CA MET A 17 7.78 -2.50 10.89
C MET A 17 7.64 -0.97 10.85
N GLU A 18 8.49 -0.33 10.07
CA GLU A 18 8.39 1.09 9.74
C GLU A 18 7.28 1.33 8.72
N VAL A 19 6.32 2.18 9.07
CA VAL A 19 5.20 2.58 8.22
C VAL A 19 5.24 4.10 8.05
N PRO A 20 5.02 4.65 6.85
CA PRO A 20 4.94 6.10 6.65
C PRO A 20 3.84 6.74 7.52
N ILE A 21 4.08 7.92 8.07
CA ILE A 21 3.11 8.59 8.96
C ILE A 21 1.84 9.05 8.23
N ASP A 22 1.96 9.29 6.92
CA ASP A 22 0.91 9.69 6.00
C ASP A 22 0.12 8.50 5.44
N ALA A 23 0.59 7.27 5.64
CA ALA A 23 -0.12 6.08 5.24
C ALA A 23 -1.33 5.84 6.15
N LEU A 24 -2.52 5.67 5.54
CA LEU A 24 -3.76 5.28 6.23
C LEU A 24 -3.81 3.77 6.56
N TYR A 25 -2.72 3.05 6.32
CA TYR A 25 -2.60 1.60 6.53
C TYR A 25 -1.51 1.28 7.57
N GLY A 26 -1.48 0.02 8.02
CA GLY A 26 -0.54 -0.47 9.05
C GLY A 26 0.53 -1.46 8.55
N ALA A 27 1.22 -2.11 9.48
CA ALA A 27 2.37 -2.99 9.24
C ALA A 27 2.06 -4.14 8.28
N SER A 28 0.91 -4.81 8.44
CA SER A 28 0.57 -5.95 7.57
C SER A 28 0.34 -5.53 6.12
N THR A 29 -0.25 -4.36 5.89
CA THR A 29 -0.42 -3.80 4.53
C THR A 29 0.91 -3.31 3.98
N MET A 30 1.74 -2.66 4.80
CA MET A 30 3.08 -2.26 4.39
C MET A 30 3.92 -3.48 3.94
N ARG A 31 3.80 -4.62 4.64
CA ARG A 31 4.38 -5.89 4.18
C ARG A 31 3.82 -6.34 2.85
N ALA A 32 2.51 -6.25 2.64
CA ALA A 32 1.92 -6.60 1.35
C ALA A 32 2.47 -5.73 0.21
N VAL A 33 2.66 -4.42 0.45
CA VAL A 33 3.29 -3.51 -0.51
C VAL A 33 4.72 -3.94 -0.85
N LEU A 34 5.52 -4.32 0.15
CA LEU A 34 6.90 -4.78 -0.05
C LEU A 34 6.99 -6.15 -0.71
N ASN A 35 6.10 -7.08 -0.34
CA ASN A 35 6.10 -8.46 -0.84
C ASN A 35 5.46 -8.59 -2.22
N PHE A 36 4.49 -7.72 -2.54
CA PHE A 36 3.76 -7.70 -3.79
C PHE A 36 3.86 -6.32 -4.43
N PRO A 37 5.03 -5.95 -4.99
CA PRO A 37 5.16 -4.75 -5.78
C PRO A 37 4.35 -4.94 -7.07
N ILE A 38 3.08 -4.56 -7.05
CA ILE A 38 2.25 -4.49 -8.25
C ILE A 38 2.87 -3.39 -9.11
N SER A 39 3.35 -3.76 -10.28
CA SER A 39 4.15 -2.92 -11.18
C SER A 39 3.35 -1.73 -11.71
N GLY A 40 3.09 -0.70 -10.90
CA GLY A 40 2.52 0.60 -11.33
C GLY A 40 1.12 0.59 -11.96
N PHE A 41 0.54 -0.58 -12.26
CA PHE A 41 -0.83 -0.71 -12.73
C PHE A 41 -1.72 -0.59 -11.49
N ALA A 42 -2.13 0.65 -11.20
CA ALA A 42 -3.35 0.87 -10.44
C ALA A 42 -4.46 0.04 -11.11
N PHE A 43 -5.31 -0.60 -10.31
CA PHE A 43 -6.44 -1.38 -10.82
C PHE A 43 -7.08 -0.58 -11.96
N PRO A 44 -7.17 -1.15 -13.19
CA PRO A 44 -7.92 -0.49 -14.24
C PRO A 44 -9.31 -0.24 -13.66
N ASP A 45 -9.73 1.01 -13.73
CA ASP A 45 -11.08 1.44 -13.45
C ASP A 45 -12.02 0.54 -14.24
N ARG A 46 -12.50 -0.50 -13.59
CA ARG A 46 -13.43 -1.43 -14.21
C ARG A 46 -14.81 -0.80 -14.10
N SER A 47 -14.98 0.34 -14.77
CA SER A 47 -16.26 0.67 -15.39
C SER A 47 -16.51 -0.45 -16.40
N PHE A 48 -17.07 -1.55 -15.90
CA PHE A 48 -17.86 -2.45 -16.73
C PHE A 48 -18.98 -1.59 -17.29
N GLU A 49 -18.74 -0.98 -18.45
CA GLU A 49 -19.83 -0.50 -19.26
C GLU A 49 -20.60 -1.77 -19.64
N LEU A 50 -21.78 -1.90 -19.05
CA LEU A 50 -22.78 -2.90 -19.41
C LEU A 50 -23.36 -2.53 -20.78
N SER A 51 -22.50 -2.48 -21.79
CA SER A 51 -22.84 -2.38 -23.20
C SER A 51 -22.06 -3.48 -23.91
N ASP A 52 -22.52 -4.70 -23.77
CA ASP A 52 -23.04 -5.39 -24.94
C ASP A 52 -23.61 -6.75 -24.51
N TRP A 53 -24.82 -6.96 -25.00
CA TRP A 53 -25.50 -8.24 -25.09
C TRP A 53 -24.79 -9.16 -26.09
#